data_AF-A0A934KCP8-F1
#
_entry.id   AF-A0A934KCP8-F1
#
_cell.length_a   1.000
_cell.length_b   1.000
_cell.length_c   1.000
_cell.angle_alpha   90.00
_cell.angle_beta   90.00
_cell.angle_gamma   90.00
#
_symmetry.space_group_name_H-M   'P 1'
#
loop_
_entity.id
_entity.type
_entity.pdbx_description
1 polymer ?
#
loop_
_entity_poly.entity_id
_entity_poly.type
_entity_poly.pdbx_seq_one_letter_code
_entity_poly.pdbx_strand_id
1 'polypeptide(L)'
;MTAPLPATVAVIGFGRFGRLWASMLREDFDVVVYDSAAELREQAAASGFSSDSLRAALSCGVIFYCVPISEFEATLREHLPHFAKLDGPRTLIDVLSVKVHPKEVLDRYLPAAYQAMLTHPMFGPDSVAVSGLAGQTIVVDRYRMAEHAFAAWTEYFASKGLIVVVMTADEHDRLAAESQGVTHFIGRTLERFGFTPTAIDTLGTKKLHEITAQVTNDTEQLFVDLQTRNPHTRAMRVRLSEAQDRVFDQLLPNRLVVDTVIVGIQGGRGSFNEEAARHYMSRTPEAPYELLYLHTTERVLRALHEGSVDRGQFAIHNSAGGMVGESVAAMARYRFAIVEEFAIKISHCLMIGADADLADVDTVMTHPQVLAQCRTSLATKYPTLRQASGDGDLIDHAKVAELLGRGELDASIATMGSRVLADLHGLQVVEDDLQDLDENFTSFLWVQRPPPRA
;
A
#
# COMPACT_ATOMS: atom_id res chain seq x y z
N MET A 1 25.83 -41.22 -21.54
CA MET A 1 25.64 -42.19 -20.43
C MET A 1 25.41 -41.38 -19.18
N THR A 2 24.31 -41.60 -18.47
CA THR A 2 24.00 -40.92 -17.21
C THR A 2 24.94 -41.38 -16.10
N ALA A 3 25.24 -40.50 -15.14
CA ALA A 3 26.02 -40.89 -13.95
C ALA A 3 25.17 -41.80 -13.04
N PRO A 4 25.76 -42.79 -12.36
CA PRO A 4 25.07 -43.45 -11.26
C PRO A 4 24.81 -42.43 -10.14
N LEU A 5 23.56 -42.40 -9.66
CA LEU A 5 23.19 -41.62 -8.48
C LEU A 5 23.83 -42.24 -7.22
N PRO A 6 24.13 -41.44 -6.17
CA PRO A 6 24.74 -41.97 -4.97
C PRO A 6 23.77 -42.87 -4.20
N ALA A 7 24.28 -43.81 -3.41
CA ALA A 7 23.44 -44.62 -2.51
C ALA A 7 22.87 -43.80 -1.33
N THR A 8 23.62 -42.78 -0.88
CA THR A 8 23.28 -41.97 0.30
C THR A 8 23.14 -40.50 -0.07
N VAL A 9 22.09 -39.85 0.41
CA VAL A 9 21.81 -38.43 0.22
C VAL A 9 21.51 -37.76 1.56
N ALA A 10 21.79 -36.46 1.65
CA ALA A 10 21.43 -35.67 2.82
C ALA A 10 20.27 -34.71 2.55
N VAL A 11 19.44 -34.46 3.56
CA VAL A 11 18.41 -33.41 3.58
C VAL A 11 18.70 -32.47 4.76
N ILE A 12 18.99 -31.21 4.45
CA ILE A 12 19.17 -30.13 5.42
C ILE A 12 17.86 -29.36 5.52
N GLY A 13 17.26 -29.36 6.71
CA GLY A 13 15.94 -28.80 6.97
C GLY A 13 14.85 -29.86 6.97
N PHE A 14 14.24 -30.11 8.14
CA PHE A 14 13.19 -31.11 8.38
C PHE A 14 11.86 -30.48 8.81
N GLY A 15 11.60 -29.28 8.27
CA GLY A 15 10.29 -28.62 8.34
C GLY A 15 9.23 -29.33 7.50
N ARG A 16 8.11 -28.64 7.24
CA ARG A 16 6.95 -29.18 6.51
C ARG A 16 7.34 -29.80 5.16
N PHE A 17 8.04 -29.04 4.31
CA PHE A 17 8.47 -29.53 3.00
C PHE A 17 9.61 -30.54 3.10
N GLY A 18 10.58 -30.32 4.00
CA GLY A 18 11.71 -31.24 4.20
C GLY A 18 11.28 -32.66 4.55
N ARG A 19 10.20 -32.84 5.30
CA ARG A 19 9.61 -34.16 5.62
C ARG A 19 9.06 -34.87 4.39
N LEU A 20 8.28 -34.16 3.58
CA LEU A 20 7.76 -34.68 2.32
C LEU A 20 8.92 -35.09 1.41
N TRP A 21 9.92 -34.22 1.28
CA TRP A 21 11.07 -34.46 0.42
C TRP A 21 11.92 -35.65 0.88
N ALA A 22 12.23 -35.72 2.18
CA ALA A 22 12.97 -36.84 2.76
C ALA A 22 12.21 -38.17 2.64
N SER A 23 10.87 -38.15 2.78
CA SER A 23 10.03 -39.34 2.57
C SER A 23 10.10 -39.85 1.14
N MET A 24 10.03 -38.95 0.14
CA MET A 24 10.15 -39.31 -1.27
C MET A 24 11.52 -39.94 -1.59
N LEU A 25 12.60 -39.37 -1.06
CA LEU A 25 13.97 -39.83 -1.29
C LEU A 25 14.26 -41.18 -0.63
N ARG A 26 13.66 -41.48 0.52
CA ARG A 26 13.90 -42.75 1.26
C ARG A 26 13.51 -43.99 0.47
N GLU A 27 12.62 -43.87 -0.50
CA GLU A 27 12.22 -45.01 -1.35
C GLU A 27 13.38 -45.56 -2.19
N ASP A 28 14.39 -44.74 -2.52
CA ASP A 28 15.49 -45.10 -3.41
C ASP A 28 16.89 -44.84 -2.83
N PHE A 29 16.98 -44.11 -1.72
CA PHE A 29 18.25 -43.70 -1.09
C PHE A 29 18.28 -43.93 0.41
N ASP A 30 19.48 -44.14 0.95
CA ASP A 30 19.76 -43.95 2.37
C ASP A 30 19.76 -42.44 2.68
N VAL A 31 18.76 -41.97 3.43
CA VAL A 31 18.56 -40.53 3.69
C VAL A 31 19.09 -40.15 5.08
N VAL A 32 20.07 -39.25 5.10
CA VAL A 32 20.57 -38.59 6.32
C VAL A 32 19.91 -37.22 6.46
N VAL A 33 19.25 -36.96 7.58
CA VAL A 33 18.54 -35.70 7.83
C VAL A 33 19.28 -34.88 8.88
N TYR A 34 19.38 -33.57 8.66
CA TYR A 34 19.82 -32.64 9.70
C TYR A 34 18.93 -31.40 9.73
N ASP A 35 18.63 -30.92 10.93
CA ASP A 35 17.96 -29.65 11.17
C ASP A 35 18.68 -28.93 12.32
N SER A 36 18.71 -27.59 12.30
CA SER A 36 19.31 -26.81 13.39
C SER A 36 18.50 -26.91 14.68
N ALA A 37 17.18 -27.09 14.59
CA ALA A 37 16.30 -27.31 15.73
C ALA A 37 16.41 -28.75 16.26
N ALA A 38 16.70 -28.89 17.56
CA ALA A 38 16.81 -30.20 18.22
C ALA A 38 15.52 -31.03 18.10
N GLU A 39 14.38 -30.39 18.31
CA GLU A 39 13.05 -31.01 18.21
C GLU A 39 12.79 -31.62 16.82
N LEU A 40 13.24 -30.95 15.75
CA LEU A 40 13.07 -31.44 14.38
C LEU A 40 14.01 -32.63 14.09
N ARG A 41 15.22 -32.64 14.68
CA ARG A 41 16.11 -33.81 14.61
C ARG A 41 15.53 -35.02 15.34
N GLU A 42 14.99 -34.83 16.54
CA GLU A 42 14.32 -35.89 17.29
C GLU A 42 13.13 -36.47 16.52
N GLN A 43 12.35 -35.61 15.86
CA GLN A 43 11.24 -36.05 15.00
C GLN A 43 11.72 -36.80 13.75
N ALA A 44 12.87 -36.43 13.17
CA ALA A 44 13.48 -37.16 12.07
C ALA A 44 13.91 -38.57 12.50
N ALA A 45 14.59 -38.69 13.66
CA ALA A 45 14.97 -39.96 14.25
C ALA A 45 13.75 -40.85 14.55
N ALA A 46 12.70 -40.27 15.15
CA ALA A 46 11.45 -40.97 15.43
C ALA A 46 10.74 -41.45 14.15
N SER A 47 10.94 -40.75 13.03
CA SER A 47 10.43 -41.15 11.71
C SER A 47 11.33 -42.19 11.01
N GLY A 48 12.43 -42.63 11.65
CA GLY A 48 13.36 -43.64 11.13
C GLY A 48 14.46 -43.11 10.21
N PHE A 49 14.73 -41.79 10.19
CA PHE A 49 15.87 -41.23 9.45
C PHE A 49 17.14 -41.28 10.31
N SER A 50 18.31 -41.46 9.68
CA SER A 50 19.59 -41.15 10.36
C SER A 50 19.67 -39.64 10.56
N SER A 51 19.90 -39.19 11.79
CA SER A 51 19.96 -37.76 12.13
C SER A 51 21.08 -37.41 13.12
N ASP A 52 22.18 -38.16 13.06
CA ASP A 52 23.16 -38.23 14.14
C ASP A 52 24.03 -36.95 14.29
N SER A 53 24.40 -36.29 13.18
CA SER A 53 25.14 -35.01 13.25
C SER A 53 25.16 -34.24 11.92
N LEU A 54 25.38 -32.92 12.01
CA LEU A 54 25.64 -32.08 10.83
C LEU A 54 26.79 -32.62 9.98
N ARG A 55 27.87 -33.08 10.62
CA ARG A 55 29.04 -33.62 9.91
C ARG A 55 28.68 -34.86 9.07
N ALA A 56 27.83 -35.75 9.60
CA ALA A 56 27.37 -36.92 8.86
C ALA A 56 26.56 -36.50 7.62
N ALA A 57 25.62 -35.57 7.78
CA ALA A 57 24.83 -35.05 6.65
C ALA A 57 25.71 -34.38 5.58
N LEU A 58 26.64 -33.50 5.98
CA LEU A 58 27.53 -32.82 5.03
C LEU A 58 28.57 -33.74 4.38
N SER A 59 28.82 -34.93 4.94
CA SER A 59 29.72 -35.92 4.35
C SER A 59 29.07 -36.66 3.16
N CYS A 60 27.74 -36.61 3.01
CA CYS A 60 27.03 -37.21 1.88
C CYS A 60 27.43 -36.55 0.56
N GLY A 61 27.54 -37.34 -0.51
CA GLY A 61 27.94 -36.85 -1.84
C GLY A 61 26.99 -35.83 -2.45
N VAL A 62 25.70 -35.93 -2.11
CA VAL A 62 24.62 -35.02 -2.53
C VAL A 62 23.86 -34.52 -1.30
N ILE A 63 23.61 -33.22 -1.26
CA ILE A 63 22.97 -32.52 -0.14
C ILE A 63 21.80 -31.68 -0.67
N PHE A 64 20.59 -32.00 -0.22
CA PHE A 64 19.38 -31.22 -0.49
C PHE A 64 19.18 -30.14 0.58
N TYR A 65 18.94 -28.90 0.16
CA TYR A 65 18.64 -27.77 1.04
C TYR A 65 17.14 -27.48 1.03
N CYS A 66 16.47 -27.93 2.09
CA CYS A 66 15.05 -27.76 2.40
C CYS A 66 14.85 -26.73 3.54
N VAL A 67 15.63 -25.65 3.51
CA VAL A 67 15.59 -24.56 4.50
C VAL A 67 14.76 -23.39 3.99
N PRO A 68 14.27 -22.49 4.87
CA PRO A 68 13.63 -21.25 4.42
C PRO A 68 14.54 -20.45 3.49
N ILE A 69 13.93 -19.73 2.54
CA ILE A 69 14.66 -18.99 1.50
C ILE A 69 15.59 -17.95 2.15
N SER A 70 15.12 -17.22 3.16
CA SER A 70 15.93 -16.24 3.91
C SER A 70 17.14 -16.84 4.61
N GLU A 71 17.05 -18.10 5.04
CA GLU A 71 18.07 -18.77 5.85
C GLU A 71 19.15 -19.45 5.01
N PHE A 72 18.91 -19.66 3.72
CA PHE A 72 19.80 -20.41 2.85
C PHE A 72 21.23 -19.86 2.84
N GLU A 73 21.40 -18.54 2.77
CA GLU A 73 22.74 -17.92 2.82
C GLU A 73 23.44 -18.18 4.16
N ALA A 74 22.74 -18.01 5.28
CA ALA A 74 23.30 -18.23 6.61
C ALA A 74 23.68 -19.70 6.82
N THR A 75 22.79 -20.62 6.42
CA THR A 75 23.04 -22.07 6.48
C THR A 75 24.24 -22.45 5.62
N LEU A 76 24.32 -21.97 4.37
CA LEU A 76 25.46 -22.29 3.51
C LEU A 76 26.77 -21.79 4.12
N ARG A 77 26.79 -20.56 4.66
CA ARG A 77 27.96 -19.98 5.33
C ARG A 77 28.39 -20.77 6.56
N GLU A 78 27.44 -21.26 7.36
CA GLU A 78 27.72 -22.15 8.49
C GLU A 78 28.40 -23.43 8.02
N HIS A 79 28.06 -23.95 6.84
CA HIS A 79 28.58 -25.21 6.33
C HIS A 79 29.97 -25.08 5.67
N LEU A 80 30.39 -23.88 5.22
CA LEU A 80 31.67 -23.68 4.53
C LEU A 80 32.90 -24.18 5.32
N PRO A 81 33.06 -23.92 6.64
CA PRO A 81 34.18 -24.44 7.42
C PRO A 81 34.18 -25.97 7.55
N HIS A 82 33.02 -26.61 7.39
CA HIS A 82 32.92 -28.07 7.39
C HIS A 82 33.34 -28.64 6.02
N PHE A 83 32.87 -28.03 4.92
CA PHE A 83 33.27 -28.40 3.57
C PHE A 83 34.78 -28.33 3.36
N ALA A 84 35.46 -27.36 3.97
CA ALA A 84 36.92 -27.25 3.92
C ALA A 84 37.67 -28.42 4.59
N LYS A 85 36.99 -29.20 5.45
CA LYS A 85 37.56 -30.34 6.19
C LYS A 85 37.14 -31.70 5.62
N LEU A 86 36.32 -31.71 4.56
CA LEU A 86 35.81 -32.93 3.96
C LEU A 86 36.58 -33.27 2.68
N ASP A 87 36.75 -34.56 2.45
CA ASP A 87 37.41 -35.06 1.25
C ASP A 87 36.46 -35.04 0.06
N GLY A 88 36.89 -34.35 -1.00
CA GLY A 88 36.21 -34.30 -2.30
C GLY A 88 35.04 -33.31 -2.39
N PRO A 89 34.63 -32.95 -3.62
CA PRO A 89 33.52 -32.04 -3.83
C PRO A 89 32.18 -32.70 -3.50
N ARG A 90 31.18 -31.86 -3.20
CA ARG A 90 29.78 -32.26 -3.04
C ARG A 90 28.90 -31.66 -4.12
N THR A 91 27.72 -32.23 -4.27
CA THR A 91 26.63 -31.70 -5.10
C THR A 91 25.56 -31.11 -4.20
N LEU A 92 25.24 -29.84 -4.38
CA LEU A 92 24.21 -29.15 -3.61
C LEU A 92 22.95 -28.95 -4.46
N ILE A 93 21.80 -29.35 -3.94
CA ILE A 93 20.52 -29.20 -4.64
C ILE A 93 19.56 -28.42 -3.74
N ASP A 94 19.12 -27.25 -4.18
CA ASP A 94 18.14 -26.45 -3.42
C ASP A 94 16.71 -26.81 -3.86
N VAL A 95 15.72 -26.72 -2.96
CA VAL A 95 14.29 -26.87 -3.27
C VAL A 95 13.48 -25.60 -2.95
N LEU A 96 14.13 -24.44 -2.96
CA LEU A 96 13.52 -23.17 -2.58
C LEU A 96 12.47 -22.72 -3.61
N SER A 97 11.56 -21.84 -3.22
CA SER A 97 10.52 -21.37 -4.14
C SER A 97 10.92 -20.19 -5.04
N VAL A 98 12.16 -19.71 -4.90
CA VAL A 98 12.79 -18.72 -5.79
C VAL A 98 14.15 -19.23 -6.24
N LYS A 99 14.69 -18.74 -7.35
CA LYS A 99 15.89 -19.33 -7.97
C LYS A 99 17.02 -18.33 -8.21
N VAL A 100 16.73 -17.04 -8.43
CA VAL A 100 17.78 -16.02 -8.56
C VAL A 100 18.53 -15.86 -7.23
N HIS A 101 17.82 -15.82 -6.11
CA HIS A 101 18.46 -15.69 -4.79
C HIS A 101 19.43 -16.84 -4.44
N PRO A 102 19.03 -18.14 -4.46
CA PRO A 102 19.99 -19.21 -4.17
C PRO A 102 21.14 -19.26 -5.18
N LYS A 103 20.89 -18.92 -6.45
CA LYS A 103 21.95 -18.78 -7.45
C LYS A 103 23.00 -17.74 -7.03
N GLU A 104 22.59 -16.55 -6.64
CA GLU A 104 23.50 -15.47 -6.19
C GLU A 104 24.26 -15.83 -4.91
N VAL A 105 23.61 -16.56 -4.01
CA VAL A 105 24.26 -17.09 -2.80
C VAL A 105 25.34 -18.10 -3.17
N LEU A 106 25.03 -19.05 -4.07
CA LEU A 106 26.00 -20.04 -4.52
C LEU A 106 27.13 -19.40 -5.35
N ASP A 107 26.86 -18.40 -6.17
CA ASP A 107 27.89 -17.65 -6.91
C ASP A 107 28.90 -16.99 -5.95
N ARG A 108 28.47 -16.55 -4.76
CA ARG A 108 29.34 -15.93 -3.75
C ARG A 108 30.13 -16.93 -2.91
N TYR A 109 29.53 -18.07 -2.56
CA TYR A 109 30.08 -18.93 -1.50
C TYR A 109 30.43 -20.35 -1.93
N LEU A 110 29.86 -20.89 -3.01
CA LEU A 110 30.05 -22.29 -3.39
C LEU A 110 31.47 -22.51 -3.94
N PRO A 111 32.31 -23.37 -3.31
CA PRO A 111 33.66 -23.63 -3.78
C PRO A 111 33.70 -24.09 -5.24
N ALA A 112 34.71 -23.69 -6.01
CA ALA A 112 34.76 -23.93 -7.47
C ALA A 112 34.64 -25.41 -7.87
N ALA A 113 35.20 -26.33 -7.07
CA ALA A 113 35.15 -27.77 -7.32
C ALA A 113 33.76 -28.40 -7.08
N TYR A 114 32.88 -27.72 -6.34
CA TYR A 114 31.55 -28.23 -5.99
C TYR A 114 30.56 -28.00 -7.14
N GLN A 115 29.57 -28.89 -7.21
CA GLN A 115 28.47 -28.81 -8.15
C GLN A 115 27.21 -28.31 -7.43
N ALA A 116 26.32 -27.67 -8.17
CA ALA A 116 25.00 -27.32 -7.69
C ALA A 116 23.94 -27.60 -8.74
N MET A 117 22.68 -27.66 -8.35
CA MET A 117 21.53 -27.64 -9.24
C MET A 117 20.41 -26.92 -8.49
N LEU A 118 19.74 -26.01 -9.17
CA LEU A 118 18.65 -25.27 -8.55
C LEU A 118 17.36 -25.99 -8.88
N THR A 119 16.49 -26.21 -7.89
CA THR A 119 15.19 -26.86 -8.14
C THR A 119 14.07 -26.14 -7.42
N HIS A 120 12.88 -26.23 -7.97
CA HIS A 120 11.68 -25.82 -7.29
C HIS A 120 10.57 -26.84 -7.58
N PRO A 121 10.29 -27.71 -6.61
CA PRO A 121 9.09 -28.54 -6.63
C PRO A 121 7.86 -27.62 -6.56
N MET A 122 7.06 -27.57 -7.62
CA MET A 122 5.88 -26.69 -7.72
C MET A 122 4.68 -27.23 -6.95
N PHE A 123 4.93 -27.92 -5.84
CA PHE A 123 3.95 -28.62 -5.01
C PHE A 123 4.42 -28.62 -3.55
N GLY A 124 3.47 -28.67 -2.63
CA GLY A 124 3.73 -28.81 -1.20
C GLY A 124 3.05 -30.05 -0.61
N PRO A 125 3.17 -30.25 0.72
CA PRO A 125 2.50 -31.33 1.44
C PRO A 125 0.99 -31.38 1.17
N ASP A 126 0.35 -30.21 1.11
CA ASP A 126 -1.10 -30.11 0.92
C ASP A 126 -1.52 -30.57 -0.49
N SER A 127 -0.77 -30.20 -1.53
CA SER A 127 -1.05 -30.63 -2.92
C SER A 127 -0.85 -32.14 -3.10
N VAL A 128 0.20 -32.68 -2.50
CA VAL A 128 0.51 -34.13 -2.56
C VAL A 128 -0.50 -34.94 -1.75
N ALA A 129 -0.98 -34.43 -0.62
CA ALA A 129 -2.02 -35.09 0.16
C ALA A 129 -3.33 -35.27 -0.62
N VAL A 130 -3.63 -34.36 -1.55
CA VAL A 130 -4.86 -34.42 -2.37
C VAL A 130 -4.68 -35.27 -3.62
N SER A 131 -3.57 -35.13 -4.34
CA SER A 131 -3.41 -35.65 -5.71
C SER A 131 -2.25 -36.62 -5.90
N GLY A 132 -1.47 -36.87 -4.85
CA GLY A 132 -0.23 -37.64 -4.93
C GLY A 132 0.91 -36.88 -5.59
N LEU A 133 2.03 -37.58 -5.77
CA LEU A 133 3.26 -37.03 -6.36
C LEU A 133 3.25 -37.07 -7.90
N ALA A 134 2.61 -38.07 -8.50
CA ALA A 134 2.57 -38.24 -9.95
C ALA A 134 1.81 -37.09 -10.62
N GLY A 135 2.37 -36.55 -11.70
CA GLY A 135 1.82 -35.41 -12.44
C GLY A 135 2.17 -34.04 -11.86
N GLN A 136 2.81 -33.98 -10.69
CA GLN A 136 3.31 -32.71 -10.14
C GLN A 136 4.51 -32.20 -10.93
N THR A 137 4.69 -30.89 -10.96
CA THR A 137 5.79 -30.26 -11.70
C THR A 137 6.99 -29.99 -10.81
N ILE A 138 8.19 -30.22 -11.32
CA ILE A 138 9.44 -29.75 -10.72
C ILE A 138 10.21 -28.92 -11.75
N VAL A 139 10.56 -27.70 -11.37
CA VAL A 139 11.43 -26.85 -12.18
C VAL A 139 12.87 -27.12 -11.81
N VAL A 140 13.74 -27.19 -12.82
CA VAL A 140 15.16 -27.44 -12.64
C VAL A 140 16.03 -26.49 -13.47
N ASP A 141 17.10 -26.00 -12.88
CA ASP A 141 18.21 -25.31 -13.54
C ASP A 141 19.50 -26.09 -13.25
N ARG A 142 20.23 -26.45 -14.31
CA ARG A 142 21.48 -27.20 -14.22
C ARG A 142 22.56 -26.50 -13.40
N TYR A 143 22.55 -25.16 -13.32
CA TYR A 143 23.51 -24.30 -12.60
C TYR A 143 24.77 -24.97 -12.01
N ARG A 144 25.90 -24.97 -12.73
CA ARG A 144 27.21 -25.58 -12.33
C ARG A 144 27.24 -27.11 -12.19
N MET A 145 26.16 -27.85 -12.44
CA MET A 145 26.17 -29.31 -12.54
C MET A 145 26.74 -29.79 -13.88
N ALA A 146 27.48 -30.90 -13.86
CA ALA A 146 27.90 -31.60 -15.07
C ALA A 146 26.69 -32.23 -15.79
N GLU A 147 26.72 -32.25 -17.13
CA GLU A 147 25.58 -32.66 -17.97
C GLU A 147 25.09 -34.09 -17.66
N HIS A 148 26.01 -35.05 -17.48
CA HIS A 148 25.67 -36.44 -17.19
C HIS A 148 25.05 -36.64 -15.79
N ALA A 149 25.43 -35.80 -14.82
CA ALA A 149 24.85 -35.81 -13.47
C ALA A 149 23.47 -35.14 -13.47
N PHE A 150 23.33 -34.05 -14.22
CA PHE A 150 22.05 -33.36 -14.41
C PHE A 150 21.02 -34.29 -15.08
N ALA A 151 21.41 -34.96 -16.16
CA ALA A 151 20.56 -35.93 -16.83
C ALA A 151 20.08 -37.05 -15.88
N ALA A 152 20.97 -37.59 -15.05
CA ALA A 152 20.62 -38.61 -14.05
C ALA A 152 19.58 -38.11 -13.03
N TRP A 153 19.74 -36.89 -12.52
CA TRP A 153 18.77 -36.29 -11.60
C TRP A 153 17.42 -36.00 -12.27
N THR A 154 17.43 -35.49 -13.50
CA THR A 154 16.17 -35.27 -14.25
C THR A 154 15.45 -36.57 -14.56
N GLU A 155 16.18 -37.64 -14.91
CA GLU A 155 15.60 -38.96 -15.13
C GLU A 155 15.01 -39.54 -13.84
N TYR A 156 15.68 -39.37 -12.70
CA TYR A 156 15.16 -39.77 -11.39
C TYR A 156 13.87 -39.03 -11.01
N PHE A 157 13.83 -37.70 -11.18
CA PHE A 157 12.60 -36.95 -10.91
C PHE A 157 11.47 -37.38 -11.85
N ALA A 158 11.77 -37.62 -13.13
CA ALA A 158 10.79 -38.14 -14.07
C ALA A 158 10.31 -39.56 -13.71
N SER A 159 11.18 -40.44 -13.18
CA SER A 159 10.79 -41.79 -12.75
C SER A 159 9.87 -41.78 -11.53
N LYS A 160 9.88 -40.71 -10.72
CA LYS A 160 8.89 -40.47 -9.67
C LYS A 160 7.53 -39.98 -10.19
N GLY A 161 7.37 -39.86 -11.51
CA GLY A 161 6.17 -39.36 -12.16
C GLY A 161 6.07 -37.83 -12.16
N LEU A 162 7.16 -37.12 -11.87
CA LEU A 162 7.18 -35.65 -11.93
C LEU A 162 7.35 -35.17 -13.37
N ILE A 163 6.68 -34.05 -13.68
CA ILE A 163 6.88 -33.30 -14.91
C ILE A 163 8.09 -32.39 -14.70
N VAL A 164 9.24 -32.77 -15.28
CA VAL A 164 10.49 -32.01 -15.17
C VAL A 164 10.51 -30.90 -16.21
N VAL A 165 10.57 -29.65 -15.75
CA VAL A 165 10.64 -28.47 -16.61
C VAL A 165 11.99 -27.80 -16.42
N VAL A 166 12.78 -27.74 -17.50
CA VAL A 166 14.11 -27.12 -17.48
C VAL A 166 13.98 -25.66 -17.89
N MET A 167 14.44 -24.74 -17.05
CA MET A 167 14.52 -23.31 -17.36
C MET A 167 15.61 -22.62 -16.53
N THR A 168 15.98 -21.40 -16.90
CA THR A 168 16.95 -20.62 -16.13
C THR A 168 16.35 -20.08 -14.83
N ALA A 169 17.20 -19.79 -13.83
CA ALA A 169 16.78 -19.17 -12.58
C ALA A 169 15.97 -17.87 -12.76
N ASP A 170 16.38 -16.99 -13.68
CA ASP A 170 15.67 -15.73 -13.95
C ASP A 170 14.33 -15.97 -14.67
N GLU A 171 14.30 -16.87 -15.65
CA GLU A 171 13.06 -17.25 -16.33
C GLU A 171 12.05 -17.84 -15.35
N HIS A 172 12.51 -18.72 -14.45
CA HIS A 172 11.70 -19.24 -13.36
C HIS A 172 11.12 -18.12 -12.51
N ASP A 173 11.97 -17.24 -11.97
CA ASP A 173 11.50 -16.20 -11.03
C ASP A 173 10.56 -15.20 -11.70
N ARG A 174 10.76 -14.89 -12.98
CA ARG A 174 9.84 -14.07 -13.77
C ARG A 174 8.46 -14.75 -13.89
N LEU A 175 8.41 -16.03 -14.24
CA LEU A 175 7.15 -16.78 -14.36
C LEU A 175 6.48 -17.02 -13.00
N ALA A 176 7.27 -17.33 -11.97
CA ALA A 176 6.79 -17.53 -10.61
C ALA A 176 6.19 -16.26 -10.04
N ALA A 177 6.77 -15.09 -10.31
CA ALA A 177 6.20 -13.80 -9.89
C ALA A 177 4.80 -13.58 -10.45
N GLU A 178 4.57 -13.91 -11.72
CA GLU A 178 3.28 -13.75 -12.42
C GLU A 178 2.26 -14.86 -12.12
N SER A 179 2.66 -15.90 -11.40
CA SER A 179 1.81 -17.05 -11.06
C SER A 179 1.73 -17.23 -9.54
N GLN A 180 2.64 -18.02 -8.95
CA GLN A 180 2.69 -18.28 -7.51
C GLN A 180 2.74 -16.98 -6.69
N GLY A 181 3.53 -15.98 -7.11
CA GLY A 181 3.61 -14.68 -6.47
C GLY A 181 2.27 -13.96 -6.43
N VAL A 182 1.52 -13.97 -7.54
CA VAL A 182 0.15 -13.42 -7.58
C VAL A 182 -0.78 -14.20 -6.66
N THR A 183 -0.77 -15.54 -6.72
CA THR A 183 -1.63 -16.41 -5.90
C THR A 183 -1.40 -16.17 -4.41
N HIS A 184 -0.15 -16.15 -3.95
CA HIS A 184 0.18 -15.88 -2.54
C HIS A 184 -0.17 -14.45 -2.13
N PHE A 185 0.12 -13.45 -2.98
CA PHE A 185 -0.20 -12.06 -2.68
C PHE A 185 -1.71 -11.81 -2.56
N ILE A 186 -2.51 -12.35 -3.49
CA ILE A 186 -3.97 -12.24 -3.45
C ILE A 186 -4.54 -13.02 -2.28
N GLY A 187 -4.12 -14.28 -2.06
CA GLY A 187 -4.64 -15.08 -0.94
C GLY A 187 -4.36 -14.43 0.42
N ARG A 188 -3.16 -13.87 0.64
CA ARG A 188 -2.84 -13.11 1.87
C ARG A 188 -3.55 -11.76 1.95
N THR A 189 -3.81 -11.12 0.81
CA THR A 189 -4.66 -9.90 0.78
C THR A 189 -6.09 -10.21 1.20
N LEU A 190 -6.66 -11.32 0.71
CA LEU A 190 -8.01 -11.77 1.08
C LEU A 190 -8.11 -12.16 2.56
N GLU A 191 -7.09 -12.80 3.11
CA GLU A 191 -7.00 -13.07 4.55
C GLU A 191 -7.04 -11.78 5.37
N ARG A 192 -6.20 -10.79 5.03
CA ARG A 192 -6.18 -9.48 5.70
C ARG A 192 -7.45 -8.65 5.48
N PHE A 193 -8.14 -8.85 4.36
CA PHE A 193 -9.45 -8.27 4.11
C PHE A 193 -10.54 -8.87 5.03
N GLY A 194 -10.30 -10.01 5.67
CA GLY A 194 -11.30 -10.71 6.49
C GLY A 194 -12.27 -11.53 5.64
N PHE A 195 -11.81 -12.09 4.51
CA PHE A 195 -12.64 -12.87 3.60
C PHE A 195 -13.09 -14.19 4.24
N THR A 196 -14.35 -14.24 4.68
CA THR A 196 -14.93 -15.38 5.42
C THR A 196 -16.04 -16.10 4.62
N PRO A 197 -16.15 -17.43 4.74
CA PRO A 197 -17.20 -18.19 4.05
C PRO A 197 -18.61 -17.79 4.46
N THR A 198 -19.56 -17.89 3.52
CA THR A 198 -20.97 -17.53 3.72
C THR A 198 -21.93 -18.63 3.24
N ALA A 199 -23.19 -18.57 3.67
CA ALA A 199 -24.23 -19.52 3.25
C ALA A 199 -24.59 -19.43 1.75
N ILE A 200 -24.17 -18.36 1.07
CA ILE A 200 -24.49 -18.08 -0.34
C ILE A 200 -23.25 -18.16 -1.24
N ASP A 201 -22.16 -18.78 -0.77
CA ASP A 201 -20.91 -18.89 -1.52
C ASP A 201 -21.10 -19.58 -2.85
N THR A 202 -20.75 -18.87 -3.92
CA THR A 202 -20.71 -19.41 -5.27
C THR A 202 -19.52 -20.36 -5.44
N LEU A 203 -19.48 -21.10 -6.55
CA LEU A 203 -18.31 -21.92 -6.90
C LEU A 203 -17.01 -21.10 -6.96
N GLY A 204 -17.06 -19.88 -7.51
CA GLY A 204 -15.91 -19.00 -7.58
C GLY A 204 -15.44 -18.56 -6.19
N THR A 205 -16.37 -18.20 -5.31
CA THR A 205 -16.09 -17.84 -3.91
C THR A 205 -15.39 -18.98 -3.17
N LYS A 206 -15.86 -20.21 -3.34
CA LYS A 206 -15.23 -21.41 -2.73
C LYS A 206 -13.79 -21.61 -3.19
N LYS A 207 -13.49 -21.41 -4.48
CA LYS A 207 -12.11 -21.47 -4.99
C LYS A 207 -11.21 -20.39 -4.37
N LEU A 208 -11.73 -19.19 -4.13
CA LEU A 208 -10.97 -18.15 -3.44
C LEU A 208 -10.69 -18.54 -1.98
N HIS A 209 -11.64 -19.17 -1.28
CA HIS A 209 -11.39 -19.72 0.05
C HIS A 209 -10.35 -20.84 0.04
N GLU A 210 -10.38 -21.73 -0.95
CA GLU A 210 -9.35 -22.77 -1.13
C GLU A 210 -7.96 -22.14 -1.32
N ILE A 211 -7.84 -21.10 -2.14
CA ILE A 211 -6.58 -20.36 -2.33
C ILE A 211 -6.14 -19.71 -1.02
N THR A 212 -7.02 -18.99 -0.32
CA THR A 212 -6.70 -18.35 0.95
C THR A 212 -6.24 -19.39 1.98
N ALA A 213 -6.98 -20.49 2.14
CA ALA A 213 -6.63 -21.57 3.06
C ALA A 213 -5.25 -22.17 2.73
N GLN A 214 -5.02 -22.49 1.45
CA GLN A 214 -3.75 -23.03 0.97
C GLN A 214 -2.57 -22.11 1.32
N VAL A 215 -2.65 -20.82 1.01
CA VAL A 215 -1.53 -19.90 1.25
C VAL A 215 -1.34 -19.55 2.73
N THR A 216 -2.38 -19.73 3.56
CA THR A 216 -2.32 -19.53 5.02
C THR A 216 -1.76 -20.73 5.78
N ASN A 217 -1.81 -21.94 5.20
CA ASN A 217 -1.14 -23.12 5.76
C ASN A 217 0.40 -23.02 5.69
N ASP A 218 0.89 -22.21 4.76
CA ASP A 218 2.30 -21.86 4.66
C ASP A 218 2.71 -20.82 5.71
N THR A 219 3.99 -20.80 6.05
CA THR A 219 4.51 -19.84 7.04
C THR A 219 4.49 -18.42 6.48
N GLU A 220 4.31 -17.43 7.37
CA GLU A 220 4.44 -16.02 6.98
C GLU A 220 5.84 -15.73 6.41
N GLN A 221 6.87 -16.40 6.93
CA GLN A 221 8.24 -16.30 6.41
C GLN A 221 8.33 -16.71 4.94
N LEU A 222 7.71 -17.82 4.53
CA LEU A 222 7.70 -18.24 3.12
C LEU A 222 7.02 -17.19 2.24
N PHE A 223 5.88 -16.66 2.68
CA PHE A 223 5.19 -15.58 1.96
C PHE A 223 6.10 -14.35 1.79
N VAL A 224 6.70 -13.86 2.88
CA VAL A 224 7.60 -12.70 2.85
C VAL A 224 8.78 -12.97 1.91
N ASP A 225 9.37 -14.16 1.98
CA ASP A 225 10.51 -14.52 1.14
C ASP A 225 10.15 -14.59 -0.35
N LEU A 226 9.04 -15.24 -0.71
CA LEU A 226 8.52 -15.25 -2.08
C LEU A 226 8.40 -13.82 -2.63
N GLN A 227 7.91 -12.90 -1.80
CA GLN A 227 7.65 -11.51 -2.19
C GLN A 227 8.89 -10.58 -2.12
N THR A 228 9.97 -10.97 -1.46
CA THR A 228 11.13 -10.09 -1.23
C THR A 228 12.44 -10.63 -1.80
N ARG A 229 12.53 -11.94 -2.04
CA ARG A 229 13.71 -12.62 -2.59
C ARG A 229 13.61 -12.91 -4.08
N ASN A 230 12.42 -12.79 -4.66
CA ASN A 230 12.25 -12.78 -6.11
C ASN A 230 12.27 -11.33 -6.65
N PRO A 231 13.25 -10.96 -7.50
CA PRO A 231 13.43 -9.59 -7.98
C PRO A 231 12.25 -9.06 -8.82
N HIS A 232 11.47 -9.94 -9.43
CA HIS A 232 10.34 -9.56 -10.31
C HIS A 232 9.05 -9.24 -9.52
N THR A 233 8.95 -9.69 -8.27
CA THR A 233 7.72 -9.54 -7.49
C THR A 233 7.41 -8.11 -7.07
N ARG A 234 8.41 -7.22 -6.99
CA ARG A 234 8.16 -5.79 -6.71
C ARG A 234 7.35 -5.16 -7.83
N ALA A 235 7.77 -5.35 -9.08
CA ALA A 235 7.08 -4.82 -10.24
C ALA A 235 5.68 -5.43 -10.39
N MET A 236 5.55 -6.74 -10.12
CA MET A 236 4.25 -7.42 -10.09
C MET A 236 3.29 -6.80 -9.07
N ARG A 237 3.72 -6.54 -7.82
CA ARG A 237 2.86 -5.91 -6.79
C ARG A 237 2.40 -4.51 -7.18
N VAL A 238 3.28 -3.70 -7.75
CA VAL A 238 2.91 -2.36 -8.26
C VAL A 238 1.83 -2.48 -9.33
N ARG A 239 2.00 -3.38 -10.32
CA ARG A 239 1.01 -3.59 -11.38
C ARG A 239 -0.33 -4.12 -10.86
N LEU A 240 -0.32 -5.00 -9.84
CA LEU A 240 -1.54 -5.46 -9.18
C LEU A 240 -2.27 -4.31 -8.47
N SER A 241 -1.53 -3.47 -7.73
CA SER A 241 -2.11 -2.28 -7.08
C SER A 241 -2.74 -1.34 -8.12
N GLU A 242 -2.04 -1.06 -9.21
CA GLU A 242 -2.57 -0.21 -10.28
C GLU A 242 -3.78 -0.85 -10.98
N ALA A 243 -3.84 -2.18 -11.08
CA ALA A 243 -5.00 -2.87 -11.64
C ALA A 243 -6.21 -2.78 -10.71
N GLN A 244 -6.01 -2.95 -9.39
CA GLN A 244 -7.04 -2.74 -8.39
C GLN A 244 -7.56 -1.30 -8.42
N ASP A 245 -6.66 -0.33 -8.51
CA ASP A 245 -6.98 1.08 -8.67
C ASP A 245 -7.87 1.32 -9.91
N ARG A 246 -7.52 0.75 -11.06
CA ARG A 246 -8.34 0.89 -12.29
C ARG A 246 -9.73 0.26 -12.14
N VAL A 247 -9.83 -0.90 -11.50
CA VAL A 247 -11.13 -1.54 -11.23
C VAL A 247 -11.97 -0.68 -10.28
N PHE A 248 -11.36 -0.14 -9.22
CA PHE A 248 -12.02 0.77 -8.31
C PHE A 248 -12.52 2.03 -9.03
N ASP A 249 -11.64 2.69 -9.79
CA ASP A 249 -11.94 3.91 -10.53
C ASP A 249 -13.05 3.67 -11.59
N GLN A 250 -13.11 2.50 -12.21
CA GLN A 250 -14.17 2.11 -13.17
C GLN A 250 -15.56 2.01 -12.55
N LEU A 251 -15.65 1.64 -11.26
CA LEU A 251 -16.93 1.44 -10.57
C LEU A 251 -17.54 2.75 -10.06
N LEU A 252 -16.78 3.84 -10.10
CA LEU A 252 -17.26 5.15 -9.68
C LEU A 252 -18.06 5.82 -10.80
N PRO A 253 -19.14 6.55 -10.47
CA PRO A 253 -19.91 7.26 -11.47
C PRO A 253 -19.06 8.36 -12.13
N ASN A 254 -19.23 8.58 -13.44
CA ASN A 254 -18.59 9.71 -14.13
C ASN A 254 -19.18 11.05 -13.66
N ARG A 255 -20.50 11.09 -13.46
CA ARG A 255 -21.24 12.15 -12.77
C ARG A 255 -22.24 11.53 -11.82
N LEU A 256 -22.43 12.15 -10.67
CA LEU A 256 -23.49 11.81 -9.72
C LEU A 256 -24.88 12.13 -10.27
N VAL A 257 -25.03 13.32 -10.83
CA VAL A 257 -26.25 13.81 -11.47
C VAL A 257 -25.89 14.22 -12.89
N VAL A 258 -26.67 13.76 -13.87
CA VAL A 258 -26.36 13.95 -15.30
C VAL A 258 -26.17 15.43 -15.62
N ASP A 259 -27.06 16.30 -15.13
CA ASP A 259 -27.12 17.71 -15.51
C ASP A 259 -26.60 18.69 -14.44
N THR A 260 -26.10 18.18 -13.31
CA THR A 260 -25.62 19.02 -12.20
C THR A 260 -24.28 18.51 -11.68
N VAL A 261 -23.31 19.41 -11.50
CA VAL A 261 -22.01 19.11 -10.88
C VAL A 261 -22.12 19.30 -9.37
N ILE A 262 -21.83 18.25 -8.60
CA ILE A 262 -21.77 18.34 -7.14
C ILE A 262 -20.33 18.67 -6.73
N VAL A 263 -20.12 19.81 -6.08
CA VAL A 263 -18.80 20.30 -5.67
C VAL A 263 -18.67 20.23 -4.16
N GLY A 264 -17.80 19.36 -3.66
CA GLY A 264 -17.45 19.32 -2.24
C GLY A 264 -16.45 20.42 -1.89
N ILE A 265 -16.77 21.27 -0.92
CA ILE A 265 -15.88 22.37 -0.50
C ILE A 265 -15.42 22.23 0.96
N GLN A 266 -14.19 22.67 1.23
CA GLN A 266 -13.71 22.93 2.58
C GLN A 266 -14.41 24.18 3.15
N GLY A 267 -14.71 24.22 4.44
CA GLY A 267 -15.45 25.33 5.06
C GLY A 267 -16.97 25.27 4.88
N GLY A 268 -17.66 26.21 5.54
CA GLY A 268 -19.11 26.38 5.49
C GLY A 268 -19.56 27.47 4.50
N ARG A 269 -20.85 27.80 4.57
CA ARG A 269 -21.44 28.91 3.80
C ARG A 269 -20.71 30.22 4.11
N GLY A 270 -20.40 31.00 3.07
CA GLY A 270 -19.68 32.28 3.18
C GLY A 270 -18.16 32.15 3.34
N SER A 271 -17.61 30.93 3.29
CA SER A 271 -16.17 30.70 3.35
C SER A 271 -15.46 31.13 2.07
N PHE A 272 -14.15 31.42 2.16
CA PHE A 272 -13.33 31.72 0.98
C PHE A 272 -13.22 30.56 -0.02
N ASN A 273 -13.49 29.31 0.41
CA ASN A 273 -13.58 28.17 -0.49
C ASN A 273 -14.87 28.17 -1.32
N GLU A 274 -15.98 28.65 -0.76
CA GLU A 274 -17.19 28.89 -1.54
C GLU A 274 -16.95 29.99 -2.57
N GLU A 275 -16.29 31.08 -2.18
CA GLU A 275 -15.89 32.15 -3.10
C GLU A 275 -14.98 31.61 -4.21
N ALA A 276 -13.97 30.81 -3.87
CA ALA A 276 -13.08 30.17 -4.83
C ALA A 276 -13.82 29.24 -5.81
N ALA A 277 -14.76 28.41 -5.30
CA ALA A 277 -15.59 27.56 -6.16
C ALA A 277 -16.45 28.38 -7.12
N ARG A 278 -17.11 29.44 -6.62
CA ARG A 278 -17.95 30.34 -7.45
C ARG A 278 -17.11 31.07 -8.49
N HIS A 279 -15.93 31.55 -8.09
CA HIS A 279 -14.98 32.19 -8.98
C HIS A 279 -14.55 31.27 -10.12
N TYR A 280 -14.13 30.03 -9.81
CA TYR A 280 -13.79 29.03 -10.82
C TYR A 280 -14.98 28.77 -11.76
N MET A 281 -16.16 28.48 -11.22
CA MET A 281 -17.36 28.14 -12.01
C MET A 281 -17.83 29.30 -12.90
N SER A 282 -17.66 30.55 -12.47
CA SER A 282 -18.00 31.72 -13.30
C SER A 282 -17.07 31.89 -14.51
N ARG A 283 -15.79 31.50 -14.39
CA ARG A 283 -14.80 31.56 -15.47
C ARG A 283 -14.89 30.36 -16.39
N THR A 284 -15.26 29.21 -15.84
CA THR A 284 -15.30 27.92 -16.53
C THR A 284 -16.67 27.26 -16.34
N PRO A 285 -17.74 27.79 -16.96
CA PRO A 285 -19.08 27.23 -16.82
C PRO A 285 -19.16 25.84 -17.47
N GLU A 286 -19.21 24.79 -16.65
CA GLU A 286 -19.38 23.40 -17.10
C GLU A 286 -20.86 23.01 -17.24
N ALA A 287 -21.62 23.18 -16.15
CA ALA A 287 -23.04 22.85 -15.99
C ALA A 287 -23.57 23.55 -14.73
N PRO A 288 -24.89 23.56 -14.47
CA PRO A 288 -25.43 23.88 -13.15
C PRO A 288 -24.66 23.12 -12.05
N TYR A 289 -24.47 23.73 -10.90
CA TYR A 289 -23.72 23.12 -9.81
C TYR A 289 -24.37 23.32 -8.46
N GLU A 290 -24.08 22.40 -7.55
CA GLU A 290 -24.45 22.46 -6.14
C GLU A 290 -23.20 22.39 -5.27
N LEU A 291 -23.13 23.22 -4.23
CA LEU A 291 -22.05 23.20 -3.27
C LEU A 291 -22.42 22.35 -2.07
N LEU A 292 -21.61 21.33 -1.79
CA LEU A 292 -21.69 20.52 -0.59
C LEU A 292 -20.61 20.96 0.40
N TYR A 293 -21.05 21.49 1.55
CA TYR A 293 -20.18 21.97 2.61
C TYR A 293 -19.64 20.79 3.43
N LEU A 294 -18.38 20.42 3.18
CA LEU A 294 -17.73 19.29 3.82
C LEU A 294 -16.82 19.74 4.97
N HIS A 295 -16.64 21.04 5.16
CA HIS A 295 -15.92 21.70 6.25
C HIS A 295 -14.41 21.47 6.27
N THR A 296 -13.92 20.25 6.02
CA THR A 296 -12.49 19.93 6.01
C THR A 296 -12.05 19.32 4.69
N THR A 297 -10.79 19.52 4.34
CA THR A 297 -10.15 18.97 3.15
C THR A 297 -10.15 17.44 3.16
N GLU A 298 -9.99 16.83 4.34
CA GLU A 298 -10.13 15.38 4.53
C GLU A 298 -11.52 14.90 4.08
N ARG A 299 -12.59 15.61 4.46
CA ARG A 299 -13.95 15.25 4.07
C ARG A 299 -14.19 15.48 2.59
N VAL A 300 -13.63 16.55 2.01
CA VAL A 300 -13.67 16.81 0.56
C VAL A 300 -13.02 15.68 -0.24
N LEU A 301 -11.77 15.33 0.09
CA LEU A 301 -11.04 14.30 -0.64
C LEU A 301 -11.61 12.90 -0.40
N ARG A 302 -12.12 12.60 0.79
CA ARG A 302 -12.86 11.36 1.06
C ARG A 302 -14.13 11.28 0.21
N ALA A 303 -14.95 12.33 0.18
CA ALA A 303 -16.16 12.36 -0.62
C ALA A 303 -15.86 12.18 -2.11
N LEU A 304 -14.77 12.79 -2.58
CA LEU A 304 -14.31 12.64 -3.95
C LEU A 304 -13.88 11.20 -4.26
N HIS A 305 -13.11 10.58 -3.36
CA HIS A 305 -12.64 9.19 -3.45
C HIS A 305 -13.78 8.18 -3.43
N GLU A 306 -14.78 8.36 -2.55
CA GLU A 306 -15.97 7.51 -2.45
C GLU A 306 -16.99 7.75 -3.58
N GLY A 307 -16.75 8.76 -4.43
CA GLY A 307 -17.64 9.10 -5.53
C GLY A 307 -18.91 9.82 -5.13
N SER A 308 -18.95 10.50 -3.97
CA SER A 308 -20.10 11.25 -3.46
C SER A 308 -20.07 12.76 -3.76
N VAL A 309 -18.99 13.26 -4.40
CA VAL A 309 -18.96 14.57 -5.11
C VAL A 309 -18.25 14.41 -6.46
N ASP A 310 -18.50 15.30 -7.43
CA ASP A 310 -17.85 15.29 -8.75
C ASP A 310 -16.55 16.10 -8.79
N ARG A 311 -16.47 17.12 -7.93
CA ARG A 311 -15.32 18.04 -7.79
C ARG A 311 -15.02 18.28 -6.33
N GLY A 312 -13.76 18.59 -6.04
CA GLY A 312 -13.29 19.05 -4.73
C GLY A 312 -12.67 20.44 -4.81
N GLN A 313 -12.92 21.26 -3.80
CA GLN A 313 -12.39 22.61 -3.67
C GLN A 313 -11.85 22.82 -2.25
N PHE A 314 -10.55 23.14 -2.13
CA PHE A 314 -9.90 23.41 -0.85
C PHE A 314 -8.68 24.34 -1.00
N ALA A 315 -8.32 25.02 0.08
CA ALA A 315 -7.16 25.90 0.14
C ALA A 315 -5.88 25.11 0.41
N ILE A 316 -4.75 25.53 -0.17
CA ILE A 316 -3.43 24.90 0.08
C ILE A 316 -2.42 25.84 0.71
N HIS A 317 -2.54 27.14 0.46
CA HIS A 317 -1.60 28.14 0.92
C HIS A 317 -2.29 29.49 1.08
N ASN A 318 -1.98 30.20 2.16
CA ASN A 318 -2.41 31.58 2.38
C ASN A 318 -1.17 32.46 2.57
N SER A 319 -1.14 33.64 1.96
CA SER A 319 0.03 34.54 2.00
C SER A 319 0.41 35.00 3.42
N ALA A 320 -0.58 35.17 4.31
CA ALA A 320 -0.36 35.51 5.71
C ALA A 320 -0.11 34.30 6.61
N GLY A 321 -0.75 33.15 6.30
CA GLY A 321 -0.76 31.96 7.16
C GLY A 321 0.20 30.83 6.75
N GLY A 322 0.80 30.92 5.57
CA GLY A 322 1.60 29.85 4.97
C GLY A 322 0.76 28.66 4.49
N MET A 323 1.36 27.48 4.48
CA MET A 323 0.72 26.24 4.02
C MET A 323 -0.42 25.79 4.94
N VAL A 324 -1.51 25.31 4.34
CA VAL A 324 -2.64 24.75 5.07
C VAL A 324 -2.32 23.30 5.45
N GLY A 325 -1.87 23.08 6.69
CA GLY A 325 -1.39 21.77 7.16
C GLY A 325 -2.42 20.64 7.06
N GLU A 326 -3.70 20.93 7.30
CA GLU A 326 -4.82 20.01 7.07
C GLU A 326 -4.86 19.49 5.63
N SER A 327 -4.71 20.39 4.66
CA SER A 327 -4.76 20.05 3.24
C SER A 327 -3.57 19.18 2.85
N VAL A 328 -2.38 19.47 3.37
CA VAL A 328 -1.19 18.63 3.16
C VAL A 328 -1.42 17.21 3.69
N ALA A 329 -1.97 17.09 4.91
CA ALA A 329 -2.25 15.80 5.52
C ALA A 329 -3.30 14.99 4.73
N ALA A 330 -4.36 15.65 4.26
CA ALA A 330 -5.41 15.01 3.47
C ALA A 330 -4.90 14.58 2.08
N MET A 331 -4.12 15.43 1.40
CA MET A 331 -3.54 15.11 0.08
C MET A 331 -2.58 13.91 0.12
N ALA A 332 -1.95 13.63 1.27
CA ALA A 332 -1.11 12.46 1.43
C ALA A 332 -1.88 11.13 1.52
N ARG A 333 -3.20 11.17 1.79
CA ARG A 333 -4.03 9.99 2.04
C ARG A 333 -4.87 9.56 0.84
N TYR A 334 -5.29 10.51 0.01
CA TYR A 334 -6.24 10.24 -1.07
C TYR A 334 -5.62 10.47 -2.44
N ARG A 335 -6.03 9.65 -3.41
CA ARG A 335 -5.73 9.83 -4.83
C ARG A 335 -6.75 10.78 -5.45
N PHE A 336 -6.29 11.80 -6.16
CA PHE A 336 -7.10 12.74 -6.93
C PHE A 336 -6.28 13.30 -8.10
N ALA A 337 -6.93 13.91 -9.07
CA ALA A 337 -6.31 14.67 -10.14
C ALA A 337 -6.54 16.17 -9.91
N ILE A 338 -5.48 16.96 -10.04
CA ILE A 338 -5.57 18.42 -10.02
C ILE A 338 -6.07 18.85 -11.40
N VAL A 339 -7.17 19.60 -11.42
CA VAL A 339 -7.70 20.23 -12.63
C VAL A 339 -7.07 21.60 -12.81
N GLU A 340 -7.07 22.42 -11.75
CA GLU A 340 -6.47 23.76 -11.75
C GLU A 340 -5.96 24.11 -10.35
N GLU A 341 -4.82 24.80 -10.30
CA GLU A 341 -4.38 25.58 -9.14
C GLU A 341 -4.59 27.05 -9.46
N PHE A 342 -5.30 27.78 -8.60
CA PHE A 342 -5.56 29.21 -8.80
C PHE A 342 -5.56 29.96 -7.47
N ALA A 343 -5.31 31.26 -7.54
CA ALA A 343 -5.32 32.14 -6.37
C ALA A 343 -6.44 33.19 -6.49
N ILE A 344 -7.07 33.50 -5.37
CA ILE A 344 -7.98 34.65 -5.24
C ILE A 344 -7.42 35.62 -4.20
N LYS A 345 -7.60 36.92 -4.46
CA LYS A 345 -7.30 37.96 -3.48
C LYS A 345 -8.35 37.87 -2.38
N ILE A 346 -7.90 37.70 -1.14
CA ILE A 346 -8.75 37.66 0.05
C ILE A 346 -8.87 39.08 0.59
N SER A 347 -10.11 39.59 0.55
CA SER A 347 -10.49 40.87 1.14
C SER A 347 -11.31 40.64 2.40
N HIS A 348 -11.04 41.41 3.45
CA HIS A 348 -11.88 41.45 4.65
C HIS A 348 -12.67 42.76 4.70
N CYS A 349 -13.99 42.64 4.77
CA CYS A 349 -14.92 43.75 4.95
C CYS A 349 -15.21 43.97 6.44
N LEU A 350 -15.28 45.23 6.88
CA LEU A 350 -15.94 45.60 8.14
C LEU A 350 -17.45 45.68 7.87
N MET A 351 -18.24 44.98 8.69
CA MET A 351 -19.68 44.89 8.49
C MET A 351 -20.48 45.00 9.80
N ILE A 352 -21.66 45.60 9.72
CA ILE A 352 -22.58 45.89 10.82
C ILE A 352 -23.99 45.38 10.49
N GLY A 353 -24.88 45.33 11.48
CA GLY A 353 -26.30 45.00 11.25
C GLY A 353 -26.94 45.94 10.22
N ALA A 354 -27.91 45.43 9.45
CA ALA A 354 -28.51 46.14 8.31
C ALA A 354 -29.04 47.55 8.64
N ASP A 355 -29.59 47.71 9.85
CA ASP A 355 -30.19 48.95 10.35
C ASP A 355 -29.34 49.67 11.40
N ALA A 356 -28.10 49.20 11.64
CA ALA A 356 -27.20 49.78 12.64
C ALA A 356 -26.46 51.00 12.06
N ASP A 357 -26.23 52.00 12.91
CA ASP A 357 -25.32 53.12 12.58
C ASP A 357 -23.91 52.78 13.08
N LEU A 358 -22.89 53.02 12.25
CA LEU A 358 -21.49 52.87 12.65
C LEU A 358 -21.15 53.72 13.88
N ALA A 359 -21.84 54.85 14.08
CA ALA A 359 -21.64 55.71 15.24
C ALA A 359 -21.97 55.02 16.59
N ASP A 360 -22.84 54.01 16.56
CA ASP A 360 -23.25 53.25 17.75
C ASP A 360 -22.36 52.02 18.01
N VAL A 361 -21.45 51.71 17.08
CA VAL A 361 -20.52 50.57 17.18
C VAL A 361 -19.31 50.93 18.02
N ASP A 362 -18.98 50.09 19.00
CA ASP A 362 -17.80 50.24 19.84
C ASP A 362 -16.82 49.05 19.76
N THR A 363 -17.22 47.93 19.18
CA THR A 363 -16.45 46.69 19.20
C THR A 363 -16.50 45.96 17.85
N VAL A 364 -15.34 45.56 17.32
CA VAL A 364 -15.20 44.59 16.23
C VAL A 364 -14.93 43.22 16.82
N MET A 365 -15.89 42.32 16.66
CA MET A 365 -15.80 40.92 17.10
C MET A 365 -15.61 39.99 15.89
N THR A 366 -14.47 39.32 15.80
CA THR A 366 -14.16 38.38 14.70
C THR A 366 -13.10 37.37 15.14
N HIS A 367 -12.75 36.44 14.25
CA HIS A 367 -11.77 35.39 14.52
C HIS A 367 -10.38 36.01 14.79
N PRO A 368 -9.59 35.51 15.76
CA PRO A 368 -8.29 36.07 16.11
C PRO A 368 -7.33 36.24 14.92
N GLN A 369 -7.41 35.33 13.95
CA GLN A 369 -6.59 35.39 12.75
C GLN A 369 -7.02 36.52 11.79
N VAL A 370 -8.31 36.85 11.73
CA VAL A 370 -8.82 37.99 10.94
C VAL A 370 -8.42 39.30 11.60
N LEU A 371 -8.54 39.40 12.94
CA LEU A 371 -8.02 40.53 13.70
C LEU A 371 -6.53 40.75 13.47
N ALA A 372 -5.72 39.68 13.56
CA ALA A 372 -4.29 39.77 13.32
C ALA A 372 -3.95 40.25 11.89
N GLN A 373 -4.79 39.91 10.91
CA GLN A 373 -4.63 40.36 9.52
C GLN A 373 -5.08 41.79 9.26
N CYS A 374 -5.95 42.38 10.09
CA CYS A 374 -6.52 43.71 9.87
C CYS A 374 -6.16 44.73 10.98
N ARG A 375 -5.23 44.35 11.87
CA ARG A 375 -4.98 45.06 13.13
C ARG A 375 -4.55 46.51 12.88
N THR A 376 -3.63 46.72 11.95
CA THR A 376 -3.07 48.05 11.63
C THR A 376 -4.11 48.92 10.95
N SER A 377 -4.80 48.37 9.96
CA SER A 377 -5.85 49.06 9.22
C SER A 377 -7.01 49.47 10.13
N LEU A 378 -7.48 48.58 11.00
CA LEU A 378 -8.51 48.90 11.99
C LEU A 378 -8.05 49.96 12.98
N ALA A 379 -6.84 49.83 13.55
CA ALA A 379 -6.33 50.81 14.52
C ALA A 379 -6.14 52.21 13.90
N THR A 380 -5.85 52.28 12.60
CA THR A 380 -5.61 53.53 11.88
C THR A 380 -6.93 54.20 11.47
N LYS A 381 -7.85 53.45 10.88
CA LYS A 381 -9.11 54.00 10.33
C LYS A 381 -10.23 54.09 11.37
N TYR A 382 -10.24 53.18 12.34
CA TYR A 382 -11.27 53.04 13.36
C TYR A 382 -10.69 52.96 14.79
N PRO A 383 -9.96 54.00 15.25
CA PRO A 383 -9.22 53.97 16.50
C PRO A 383 -10.10 53.84 17.76
N THR A 384 -11.40 54.13 17.64
CA THR A 384 -12.37 54.02 18.74
C THR A 384 -12.95 52.61 18.89
N LEU A 385 -12.82 51.75 17.87
CA LEU A 385 -13.36 50.40 17.91
C LEU A 385 -12.43 49.46 18.66
N ARG A 386 -12.98 48.78 19.67
CA ARG A 386 -12.27 47.72 20.41
C ARG A 386 -12.19 46.47 19.55
N GLN A 387 -11.00 45.90 19.44
CA GLN A 387 -10.78 44.64 18.72
C GLN A 387 -10.89 43.48 19.72
N ALA A 388 -11.89 42.62 19.57
CA ALA A 388 -12.14 41.51 20.48
C ALA A 388 -12.39 40.20 19.72
N SER A 389 -11.92 39.09 20.28
CA SER A 389 -12.43 37.77 19.90
C SER A 389 -13.61 37.44 20.81
N GLY A 390 -14.65 36.82 20.27
CA GLY A 390 -15.70 36.23 21.10
C GLY A 390 -15.22 34.98 21.84
N ASP A 391 -16.05 34.47 22.75
CA ASP A 391 -15.87 33.20 23.44
C ASP A 391 -16.77 32.11 22.82
N GLY A 392 -16.37 30.84 22.94
CA GLY A 392 -17.15 29.71 22.41
C GLY A 392 -17.34 29.80 20.90
N ASP A 393 -18.58 29.68 20.42
CA ASP A 393 -18.90 29.74 18.98
C ASP A 393 -18.69 31.14 18.39
N LEU A 394 -18.65 32.19 19.22
CA LEU A 394 -18.39 33.57 18.77
C LEU A 394 -16.93 33.84 18.40
N ILE A 395 -16.05 32.85 18.57
CA ILE A 395 -14.70 32.88 17.97
C ILE A 395 -14.81 32.83 16.43
N ASP A 396 -15.83 32.17 15.88
CA ASP A 396 -16.05 32.10 14.44
C ASP A 396 -16.76 33.38 13.95
N HIS A 397 -16.05 34.16 13.15
CA HIS A 397 -16.59 35.35 12.50
C HIS A 397 -17.84 35.08 11.64
N ALA A 398 -17.99 33.88 11.05
CA ALA A 398 -19.21 33.51 10.36
C ALA A 398 -20.41 33.41 11.33
N LYS A 399 -20.17 32.95 12.56
CA LYS A 399 -21.20 32.90 13.61
C LYS A 399 -21.59 34.30 14.09
N VAL A 400 -20.62 35.18 14.27
CA VAL A 400 -20.88 36.58 14.63
C VAL A 400 -21.72 37.26 13.55
N ALA A 401 -21.38 37.08 12.28
CA ALA A 401 -22.16 37.61 11.15
C ALA A 401 -23.59 37.06 11.10
N GLU A 402 -23.77 35.75 11.34
CA GLU A 402 -25.09 35.13 11.41
C GLU A 402 -25.99 35.78 12.48
N LEU A 403 -25.46 35.94 13.69
CA LEU A 403 -26.24 36.48 14.80
C LEU A 403 -26.48 37.99 14.67
N LEU A 404 -25.53 38.74 14.11
CA LEU A 404 -25.73 40.15 13.73
C LEU A 404 -26.87 40.28 12.71
N GLY A 405 -26.89 39.43 11.68
CA GLY A 405 -27.92 39.46 10.64
C GLY A 405 -29.32 39.10 11.16
N ARG A 406 -29.39 38.32 12.25
CA ARG A 406 -30.66 38.00 12.94
C ARG A 406 -31.07 39.04 13.98
N GLY A 407 -30.24 40.04 14.26
CA GLY A 407 -30.47 41.00 15.34
C GLY A 407 -30.38 40.37 16.74
N GLU A 408 -29.68 39.24 16.87
CA GLU A 408 -29.48 38.52 18.13
C GLU A 408 -28.20 38.98 18.88
N LEU A 409 -27.38 39.81 18.24
CA LEU A 409 -26.25 40.51 18.86
C LEU A 409 -26.56 42.00 19.03
N ASP A 410 -25.91 42.61 20.02
CA ASP A 410 -26.04 44.04 20.28
C ASP A 410 -25.60 44.87 19.07
N ALA A 411 -26.32 45.96 18.79
CA ALA A 411 -26.04 46.84 17.65
C ALA A 411 -24.66 47.53 17.75
N SER A 412 -24.05 47.56 18.95
CA SER A 412 -22.69 48.04 19.18
C SER A 412 -21.58 47.14 18.62
N ILE A 413 -21.92 45.95 18.11
CA ILE A 413 -20.97 44.97 17.59
C ILE A 413 -20.91 45.03 16.06
N ALA A 414 -19.69 45.18 15.54
CA ALA A 414 -19.34 44.90 14.16
C ALA A 414 -18.59 43.57 14.03
N THR A 415 -18.52 43.02 12.83
CA THR A 415 -17.68 41.86 12.53
C THR A 415 -16.86 42.06 11.25
N MET A 416 -16.00 41.10 10.95
CA MET A 416 -15.18 41.10 9.73
C MET A 416 -15.17 39.74 9.04
N GLY A 417 -15.12 39.76 7.71
CA GLY A 417 -15.14 38.57 6.87
C GLY A 417 -15.29 38.94 5.39
N SER A 418 -15.64 37.95 4.55
CA SER A 418 -15.83 38.17 3.12
C SER A 418 -17.06 39.03 2.81
N ARG A 419 -17.08 39.67 1.65
CA ARG A 419 -18.29 40.34 1.12
C ARG A 419 -19.47 39.38 0.99
N VAL A 420 -19.19 38.13 0.60
CA VAL A 420 -20.20 37.06 0.49
C VAL A 420 -20.88 36.80 1.82
N LEU A 421 -20.14 36.84 2.93
CA LEU A 421 -20.70 36.65 4.28
C LEU A 421 -21.66 37.79 4.65
N ALA A 422 -21.33 39.04 4.27
CA ALA A 422 -22.22 40.18 4.48
C ALA A 422 -23.51 40.04 3.69
N ASP A 423 -23.43 39.73 2.39
CA ASP A 423 -24.59 39.55 1.52
C ASP A 423 -25.48 38.37 2.00
N LEU A 424 -24.87 37.29 2.50
CA LEU A 424 -25.56 36.10 3.01
C LEU A 424 -26.44 36.40 4.24
N HIS A 425 -25.97 37.28 5.12
CA HIS A 425 -26.64 37.61 6.37
C HIS A 425 -27.34 38.98 6.33
N GLY A 426 -27.40 39.63 5.16
CA GLY A 426 -28.03 40.93 4.99
C GLY A 426 -27.33 42.04 5.76
N LEU A 427 -26.02 41.93 6.00
CA LEU A 427 -25.24 42.90 6.76
C LEU A 427 -24.85 44.10 5.88
N GLN A 428 -24.77 45.26 6.50
CA GLN A 428 -24.24 46.45 5.85
C GLN A 428 -22.71 46.41 5.90
N VAL A 429 -22.08 46.43 4.72
CA VAL A 429 -20.63 46.64 4.62
C VAL A 429 -20.30 48.11 4.79
N VAL A 430 -19.48 48.40 5.80
CA VAL A 430 -18.99 49.74 6.13
C VAL A 430 -17.81 50.11 5.24
N GLU A 431 -16.82 49.21 5.16
CA GLU A 431 -15.63 49.38 4.33
C GLU A 431 -15.09 48.01 3.93
N ASP A 432 -14.48 47.93 2.75
CA ASP A 432 -13.90 46.72 2.17
C ASP A 432 -12.36 46.88 2.08
N ASP A 433 -11.64 45.77 1.87
CA ASP A 433 -10.17 45.73 1.68
C ASP A 433 -9.40 46.24 2.92
N LEU A 434 -9.80 45.79 4.12
CA LEU A 434 -9.23 46.24 5.40
C LEU A 434 -8.09 45.38 5.96
N GLN A 435 -7.60 44.40 5.23
CA GLN A 435 -6.39 43.67 5.62
C GLN A 435 -5.14 44.58 5.57
N ASP A 436 -4.14 44.26 6.40
CA ASP A 436 -2.87 44.98 6.51
C ASP A 436 -1.93 44.70 5.32
N LEU A 437 -2.12 43.56 4.64
CA LEU A 437 -1.36 43.17 3.45
C LEU A 437 -2.23 43.40 2.20
N ASP A 438 -1.86 44.38 1.38
CA ASP A 438 -2.55 44.68 0.11
C ASP A 438 -2.59 43.46 -0.82
N GLU A 439 -1.56 42.62 -0.83
CA GLU A 439 -1.46 41.39 -1.61
C GLU A 439 -1.76 40.13 -0.77
N ASN A 440 -2.96 40.04 -0.19
CA ASN A 440 -3.40 38.87 0.58
C ASN A 440 -4.00 37.78 -0.31
N PHE A 441 -3.17 36.99 -0.99
CA PHE A 441 -3.66 35.88 -1.83
C PHE A 441 -3.79 34.57 -1.05
N THR A 442 -4.83 33.80 -1.36
CA THR A 442 -4.93 32.38 -0.98
C THR A 442 -4.97 31.53 -2.26
N SER A 443 -4.12 30.51 -2.30
CA SER A 443 -4.07 29.52 -3.37
C SER A 443 -4.95 28.33 -3.04
N PHE A 444 -5.66 27.85 -4.04
CA PHE A 444 -6.66 26.81 -3.96
C PHE A 444 -6.43 25.75 -5.03
N LEU A 445 -6.89 24.53 -4.74
CA LEU A 445 -6.95 23.45 -5.73
C LEU A 445 -8.41 23.14 -6.08
N TRP A 446 -8.68 23.13 -7.40
CA TRP A 446 -9.85 22.48 -7.98
C TRP A 446 -9.46 21.10 -8.44
N VAL A 447 -10.09 20.08 -7.87
CA VAL A 447 -9.70 18.67 -8.07
C VAL A 447 -10.87 17.81 -8.53
N GLN A 448 -10.53 16.69 -9.14
CA GLN A 448 -11.48 15.65 -9.53
C GLN A 448 -10.92 14.26 -9.22
N ARG A 449 -11.75 13.22 -9.35
CA ARG A 449 -11.26 11.84 -9.31
C ARG A 449 -10.20 11.61 -10.39
N PRO A 450 -9.19 10.75 -10.15
CA PRO A 450 -8.26 10.37 -11.20
C PRO A 450 -9.04 9.85 -12.42
N PRO A 451 -8.75 10.32 -13.64
CA PRO A 451 -9.37 9.74 -14.81
C PRO A 451 -8.96 8.27 -14.93
N PRO A 452 -9.79 7.41 -15.55
CA PRO A 452 -9.38 6.05 -15.88
C PRO A 452 -8.07 6.13 -16.67
N ARG A 453 -6.99 5.50 -16.19
CA ARG A 453 -5.76 5.41 -16.96
C ARG A 453 -6.06 4.56 -18.21
N ALA A 454 -5.94 5.18 -19.39
CA ALA A 454 -6.17 4.57 -20.69
C ALA A 454 -5.24 3.36 -20.94
#